data_AF-A0A958G863-F1
#
_entry.id   AF-A0A958G863-F1
#
_cell.length_a   1.000
_cell.length_b   1.000
_cell.length_c   1.000
_cell.angle_alpha   90.00
_cell.angle_beta   90.00
_cell.angle_gamma   90.00
#
_symmetry.space_group_name_H-M   'P 1'
#
loop_
_entity.id
_entity.type
_entity.pdbx_description
1 polymer ?
#
loop_
_entity_poly.entity_id
_entity_poly.type
_entity_poly.pdbx_seq_one_letter_code
_entity_poly.pdbx_strand_id
1 'polypeptide(L)'
;DTISKVTFSERIDSVISHTVGGPLILMLILAFIFNTIFSWAEYPMGWIEAGIGWLSLQATTLLPQGIIQSLIVDGIIAGVGNVIVFLPQIVLLIFFISLLEDSGYITRMAFILDRIMKKWGLHGKAVLPMLSGFACAIPAIMASRTIENWRDRLITILLIPLMSCSARLPVYILLISAFIPQQTIFGFIQLQALVLMGMYFLGFFSAVAIAFLIKRFVPARTVSHFVMELPPYRMPMLRSIWWKVYDSGKLFLINAGSIILAISVILWFLASYPKPAETENLNAKEAIAQSYAGQIGHLMEPVIAPLGFDWKVGIGLVASFAAREVLVSTFATIYNIEAGDDAEVVPLIEAMRNDRRPDGTPVYNILSAISLMVFFVFSAQCMATFAIVKRETNSWRWPLVMMLYMTTLAYIASLIVYQGGKLLGWG
;
A
#
# COMPACT_ATOMS: atom_id res chain seq x y z
N ASP A 1 -5.10 -19.98 54.23
CA ASP A 1 -6.19 -19.18 53.60
C ASP A 1 -5.70 -17.98 52.81
N THR A 2 -5.02 -18.21 51.68
CA THR A 2 -4.77 -17.16 50.68
C THR A 2 -5.12 -17.70 49.30
N ILE A 3 -6.39 -18.10 49.14
CA ILE A 3 -6.94 -18.35 47.81
C ILE A 3 -7.05 -16.99 47.10
N SER A 4 -6.16 -16.84 46.13
CA SER A 4 -6.06 -15.83 45.08
C SER A 4 -7.35 -15.05 44.82
N LYS A 5 -7.37 -13.77 45.18
CA LYS A 5 -8.26 -12.82 44.53
C LYS A 5 -7.84 -12.75 43.06
N VAL A 6 -8.64 -13.31 42.17
CA VAL A 6 -8.44 -13.20 40.73
C VAL A 6 -8.29 -11.73 40.40
N THR A 7 -7.11 -11.34 39.91
CA THR A 7 -6.77 -9.95 39.63
C THR A 7 -7.61 -9.49 38.42
N PHE A 8 -7.96 -8.20 38.32
CA PHE A 8 -8.70 -7.68 37.15
C PHE A 8 -8.04 -8.05 35.82
N SER A 9 -6.69 -8.09 35.80
CA SER A 9 -5.89 -8.59 34.68
C SER A 9 -6.15 -10.06 34.35
N GLU A 10 -6.26 -10.95 35.35
CA GLU A 10 -6.51 -12.38 35.13
C GLU A 10 -7.94 -12.65 34.62
N ARG A 11 -8.91 -11.81 35.01
CA ARG A 11 -10.29 -11.90 34.52
C ARG A 11 -10.44 -11.44 33.08
N ILE A 12 -9.69 -10.41 32.68
CA ILE A 12 -9.61 -9.98 31.28
C ILE A 12 -8.83 -11.01 30.46
N ASP A 13 -7.73 -11.55 31.00
CA ASP A 13 -6.90 -12.52 30.32
C ASP A 13 -7.63 -13.84 30.07
N SER A 14 -8.55 -14.28 30.95
CA SER A 14 -9.35 -15.49 30.68
C SER A 14 -10.28 -15.34 29.46
N VAL A 15 -10.78 -14.13 29.20
CA VAL A 15 -11.63 -13.83 28.04
C VAL A 15 -10.78 -13.63 26.79
N ILE A 16 -9.71 -12.84 26.89
CA ILE A 16 -8.85 -12.50 25.76
C ILE A 16 -8.00 -13.71 25.33
N SER A 17 -7.51 -14.53 26.26
CA SER A 17 -6.70 -15.72 25.92
C SER A 17 -7.52 -16.95 25.55
N HIS A 18 -8.86 -16.85 25.51
CA HIS A 18 -9.71 -17.97 25.12
C HIS A 18 -9.41 -18.43 23.68
N THR A 19 -9.37 -19.74 23.47
CA THR A 19 -8.92 -20.34 22.19
C THR A 19 -9.72 -19.90 20.97
N VAL A 20 -11.01 -19.60 21.14
CA VAL A 20 -11.90 -19.09 20.08
C VAL A 20 -12.27 -17.63 20.33
N GLY A 21 -12.40 -17.22 21.60
CA GLY A 21 -12.83 -15.87 21.97
C GLY A 21 -11.76 -14.82 21.71
N GLY A 22 -10.49 -15.15 21.96
CA GLY A 22 -9.34 -14.27 21.72
C GLY A 22 -9.16 -13.86 20.27
N PRO A 23 -9.07 -14.82 19.32
CA PRO A 23 -9.01 -14.49 17.89
C PRO A 23 -10.21 -13.70 17.39
N LEU A 24 -11.43 -13.99 17.90
CA LEU A 24 -12.64 -13.25 17.52
C LEU A 24 -12.59 -11.80 18.02
N ILE A 25 -12.23 -11.59 19.29
CA ILE A 25 -12.08 -10.25 19.88
C ILE A 25 -11.00 -9.46 19.13
N LEU A 26 -9.88 -10.10 18.77
CA LEU A 26 -8.87 -9.47 17.93
C LEU A 26 -9.43 -9.05 16.58
N MET A 27 -10.14 -9.95 15.88
CA MET A 27 -10.72 -9.61 14.59
C MET A 27 -11.70 -8.45 14.71
N LEU A 28 -12.51 -8.40 15.78
CA LEU A 28 -13.42 -7.30 16.06
C LEU A 28 -12.67 -5.99 16.35
N ILE A 29 -11.61 -6.02 17.16
CA ILE A 29 -10.79 -4.85 17.46
C ILE A 29 -10.09 -4.34 16.20
N LEU A 30 -9.48 -5.22 15.41
CA LEU A 30 -8.84 -4.85 14.14
C LEU A 30 -9.88 -4.32 13.15
N ALA A 31 -11.04 -4.95 13.03
CA ALA A 31 -12.13 -4.48 12.17
C ALA A 31 -12.63 -3.09 12.60
N PHE A 32 -12.78 -2.86 13.90
CA PHE A 32 -13.16 -1.57 14.45
C PHE A 32 -12.11 -0.49 14.16
N ILE A 33 -10.82 -0.79 14.40
CA ILE A 33 -9.71 0.12 14.12
C ILE A 33 -9.68 0.46 12.63
N PHE A 34 -9.73 -0.53 11.74
CA PHE A 34 -9.72 -0.28 10.30
C PHE A 34 -10.94 0.52 9.86
N ASN A 35 -12.15 0.11 10.25
CA ASN A 35 -13.37 0.84 9.91
C ASN A 35 -13.30 2.32 10.37
N THR A 36 -12.82 2.55 11.58
CA THR A 36 -12.65 3.90 12.12
C THR A 36 -11.58 4.67 11.36
N ILE A 37 -10.43 4.07 11.06
CA ILE A 37 -9.37 4.73 10.29
C ILE A 37 -9.89 5.15 8.91
N PHE A 38 -10.62 4.28 8.18
CA PHE A 38 -11.11 4.65 6.84
C PHE A 38 -12.24 5.65 6.88
N SER A 39 -13.25 5.42 7.73
CA SER A 39 -14.40 6.31 7.81
C SER A 39 -14.04 7.68 8.38
N TRP A 40 -13.18 7.75 9.39
CA TRP A 40 -12.84 9.02 10.03
C TRP A 40 -11.73 9.77 9.31
N ALA A 41 -10.83 9.09 8.58
CA ALA A 41 -9.82 9.78 7.78
C ALA A 41 -10.42 10.46 6.54
N GLU A 42 -11.54 9.96 6.00
CA GLU A 42 -12.18 10.51 4.79
C GLU A 42 -12.58 11.99 4.96
N TYR A 43 -13.09 12.39 6.13
CA TYR A 43 -13.46 13.78 6.42
C TYR A 43 -12.27 14.76 6.35
N PRO A 44 -11.19 14.60 7.13
CA PRO A 44 -10.03 15.48 7.04
C PRO A 44 -9.30 15.35 5.70
N MET A 45 -9.32 14.18 5.05
CA MET A 45 -8.83 14.02 3.67
C MET A 45 -9.57 14.96 2.71
N GLY A 46 -10.91 14.92 2.72
CA GLY A 46 -11.73 15.77 1.86
C GLY A 46 -11.56 17.27 2.13
N TRP A 47 -11.35 17.68 3.38
CA TRP A 47 -11.05 19.09 3.69
C TRP A 47 -9.70 19.53 3.13
N ILE A 48 -8.69 18.66 3.22
CA ILE A 48 -7.36 18.94 2.66
C ILE A 48 -7.44 18.97 1.13
N GLU A 49 -8.12 18.02 0.50
CA GLU A 49 -8.36 17.97 -0.95
C GLU A 49 -9.06 19.24 -1.45
N ALA A 50 -10.13 19.67 -0.77
CA ALA A 50 -10.83 20.91 -1.11
C ALA A 50 -9.93 22.14 -0.95
N GLY A 51 -9.10 22.18 0.10
CA GLY A 51 -8.13 23.25 0.33
C GLY A 51 -7.06 23.31 -0.77
N ILE A 52 -6.55 22.15 -1.20
CA ILE A 52 -5.58 22.05 -2.30
C ILE A 52 -6.23 22.43 -3.62
N GLY A 53 -7.45 21.96 -3.89
CA GLY A 53 -8.20 22.30 -5.10
C GLY A 53 -8.47 23.80 -5.20
N TRP A 54 -8.84 24.44 -4.08
CA TRP A 54 -8.97 25.90 -4.02
C TRP A 54 -7.65 26.61 -4.30
N LEU A 55 -6.54 26.14 -3.71
CA LEU A 55 -5.21 26.72 -3.91
C LEU A 55 -4.73 26.55 -5.36
N SER A 56 -5.03 25.41 -5.98
CA SER A 56 -4.78 25.12 -7.39
C SER A 56 -5.50 26.12 -8.30
N LEU A 57 -6.79 26.38 -8.04
CA LEU A 57 -7.60 27.32 -8.83
C LEU A 57 -7.17 28.79 -8.63
N GLN A 58 -6.74 29.17 -7.43
CA GLN A 58 -6.13 30.47 -7.21
C GLN A 58 -4.78 30.60 -7.94
N ALA A 59 -3.98 29.54 -7.96
CA ALA A 59 -2.71 29.54 -8.68
C ALA A 59 -2.92 29.68 -10.20
N THR A 60 -3.94 29.02 -10.78
CA THR A 60 -4.23 29.13 -12.22
C THR A 60 -4.77 30.50 -12.63
N THR A 61 -5.45 31.21 -11.73
CA THR A 61 -6.00 32.55 -12.02
C THR A 61 -5.00 33.69 -11.80
N LEU A 62 -4.07 33.53 -10.86
CA LEU A 62 -3.07 34.56 -10.54
C LEU A 62 -1.81 34.46 -11.41
N LEU A 63 -1.49 33.27 -11.92
CA LEU A 63 -0.31 33.06 -12.74
C LEU A 63 -0.63 33.15 -14.24
N PRO A 64 0.26 33.76 -15.05
CA PRO A 64 0.10 33.74 -16.49
C PRO A 64 0.30 32.32 -17.03
N GLN A 65 -0.46 31.98 -18.07
CA GLN A 65 -0.31 30.73 -18.82
C GLN A 65 1.14 30.53 -19.26
N GLY A 66 1.73 29.43 -18.82
CA GLY A 66 3.13 29.12 -19.09
C GLY A 66 3.72 28.03 -18.21
N ILE A 67 5.03 27.82 -18.37
CA ILE A 67 5.79 26.75 -17.71
C ILE A 67 5.70 26.85 -16.18
N ILE A 68 5.70 28.07 -15.65
CA ILE A 68 5.67 28.32 -14.20
C ILE A 68 4.32 27.92 -13.61
N GLN A 69 3.21 28.21 -14.30
CA GLN A 69 1.87 27.82 -13.85
C GLN A 69 1.75 26.30 -13.81
N SER A 70 2.10 25.60 -14.88
CA SER A 70 2.01 24.13 -14.92
C SER A 70 2.95 23.46 -13.91
N LEU A 71 4.18 23.97 -13.73
CA LEU A 71 5.08 23.42 -12.69
C LEU A 71 4.49 23.56 -11.28
N ILE A 72 3.92 24.73 -10.98
CA ILE A 72 3.36 25.01 -9.65
C ILE A 72 2.09 24.19 -9.44
N VAL A 73 1.18 24.15 -10.41
CA VAL A 73 -0.12 23.48 -10.30
C VAL A 73 0.02 21.96 -10.40
N ASP A 74 0.58 21.46 -11.51
CA ASP A 74 0.62 20.03 -11.83
C ASP A 74 1.81 19.31 -11.18
N GLY A 75 2.92 20.01 -11.00
CA GLY A 75 4.14 19.43 -10.41
C GLY A 75 4.16 19.51 -8.88
N ILE A 76 4.00 20.71 -8.33
CA ILE A 76 4.19 20.99 -6.90
C ILE A 76 2.89 20.83 -6.11
N ILE A 77 1.83 21.57 -6.45
CA ILE A 77 0.57 21.59 -5.70
C ILE A 77 -0.10 20.21 -5.77
N ALA A 78 -0.22 19.62 -6.96
CA ALA A 78 -0.77 18.27 -7.09
C ALA A 78 0.11 17.22 -6.38
N GLY A 79 1.44 17.33 -6.49
CA GLY A 79 2.38 16.40 -5.86
C GLY A 79 2.34 16.44 -4.33
N VAL A 80 2.57 17.62 -3.74
CA VAL A 80 2.56 17.85 -2.28
C VAL A 80 1.17 17.65 -1.71
N GLY A 81 0.14 18.08 -2.45
CA GLY A 81 -1.24 17.94 -2.06
C GLY A 81 -1.59 16.49 -1.74
N ASN A 82 -1.26 15.57 -2.66
CA ASN A 82 -1.46 14.14 -2.45
C ASN A 82 -0.77 13.62 -1.17
N VAL A 83 0.45 14.07 -0.85
CA VAL A 83 1.15 13.65 0.38
C VAL A 83 0.41 14.09 1.63
N ILE A 84 -0.03 15.35 1.66
CA ILE A 84 -0.69 15.95 2.83
C ILE A 84 -2.06 15.29 3.04
N VAL A 85 -2.77 14.95 1.96
CA VAL A 85 -4.05 14.24 2.03
C VAL A 85 -3.92 12.92 2.79
N PHE A 86 -2.82 12.17 2.66
CA PHE A 86 -2.66 10.90 3.40
C PHE A 86 -2.28 11.04 4.88
N LEU A 87 -1.85 12.22 5.33
CA LEU A 87 -1.38 12.44 6.70
C LEU A 87 -2.40 12.06 7.79
N PRO A 88 -3.70 12.43 7.70
CA PRO A 88 -4.69 12.09 8.71
C PRO A 88 -4.83 10.58 8.94
N GLN A 89 -4.77 9.80 7.87
CA GLN A 89 -4.89 8.35 7.94
C GLN A 89 -3.68 7.72 8.67
N ILE A 90 -2.47 8.22 8.41
CA ILE A 90 -1.25 7.77 9.10
C ILE A 90 -1.28 8.16 10.57
N VAL A 91 -1.69 9.38 10.89
CA VAL A 91 -1.84 9.88 12.27
C VAL A 91 -2.80 9.01 13.06
N LEU A 92 -3.97 8.69 12.51
CA LEU A 92 -4.95 7.79 13.15
C LEU A 92 -4.41 6.37 13.31
N LEU A 93 -3.72 5.83 12.30
CA LEU A 93 -3.12 4.51 12.38
C LEU A 93 -2.08 4.42 13.50
N ILE A 94 -1.18 5.40 13.58
CA ILE A 94 -0.14 5.45 14.61
C ILE A 94 -0.76 5.64 16.00
N PHE A 95 -1.82 6.44 16.11
CA PHE A 95 -2.58 6.59 17.34
C PHE A 95 -3.13 5.24 17.85
N PHE A 96 -3.85 4.49 17.01
CA PHE A 96 -4.43 3.20 17.41
C PHE A 96 -3.37 2.12 17.69
N ILE A 97 -2.30 2.04 16.88
CA ILE A 97 -1.21 1.10 17.15
C ILE A 97 -0.53 1.43 18.49
N SER A 98 -0.25 2.70 18.75
CA SER A 98 0.37 3.14 20.00
C SER A 98 -0.54 2.84 21.21
N LEU A 99 -1.85 2.97 21.04
CA LEU A 99 -2.84 2.61 22.07
C LEU A 99 -2.81 1.10 22.39
N LEU A 100 -2.72 0.24 21.36
CA LEU A 100 -2.63 -1.22 21.54
C LEU A 100 -1.27 -1.67 22.12
N GLU A 101 -0.21 -0.93 21.81
CA GLU A 101 1.15 -1.17 22.31
C GLU A 101 1.26 -0.80 23.79
N ASP A 102 0.88 0.42 24.16
CA ASP A 102 0.99 0.94 25.54
C ASP A 102 0.03 0.22 26.50
N SER A 103 -1.11 -0.28 26.01
CA SER A 103 -2.04 -1.08 26.82
C SER A 103 -1.54 -2.50 27.12
N GLY A 104 -0.49 -2.97 26.43
CA GLY A 104 -0.01 -4.35 26.55
C GLY A 104 -0.98 -5.39 25.96
N TYR A 105 -1.89 -4.99 25.07
CA TYR A 105 -2.75 -5.92 24.34
C TYR A 105 -1.94 -6.71 23.30
N ILE A 106 -1.00 -6.04 22.62
CA ILE A 106 -0.10 -6.63 21.61
C ILE A 106 0.64 -7.88 22.11
N THR A 107 1.14 -7.87 23.36
CA THR A 107 1.92 -8.98 23.93
C THR A 107 1.05 -10.22 24.18
N ARG A 108 -0.20 -10.04 24.58
CA ARG A 108 -1.18 -11.13 24.79
C ARG A 108 -1.68 -11.72 23.48
N MET A 109 -1.84 -10.87 22.47
CA MET A 109 -2.23 -11.33 21.15
C MET A 109 -1.19 -12.25 20.51
N ALA A 110 0.10 -11.98 20.74
CA ALA A 110 1.17 -12.86 20.29
C ALA A 110 1.04 -14.28 20.89
N PHE A 111 0.59 -14.40 22.16
CA PHE A 111 0.40 -15.70 22.81
C PHE A 111 -0.72 -16.55 22.18
N ILE A 112 -1.89 -15.94 21.91
CA ILE A 112 -3.03 -16.63 21.29
C ILE A 112 -2.67 -17.15 19.90
N LEU A 113 -1.96 -16.32 19.16
CA LEU A 113 -1.67 -16.56 17.76
C LEU A 113 -0.45 -17.46 17.56
N ASP A 114 0.41 -17.65 18.56
CA ASP A 114 1.48 -18.67 18.56
C ASP A 114 0.92 -20.06 18.23
N ARG A 115 -0.25 -20.39 18.80
CA ARG A 115 -0.91 -21.68 18.55
C ARG A 115 -1.34 -21.83 17.09
N ILE A 116 -1.84 -20.76 16.48
CA ILE A 116 -2.23 -20.77 15.07
C ILE A 116 -0.97 -20.88 14.22
N MET A 117 0.02 -20.02 14.41
CA MET A 117 1.21 -19.98 13.57
C MET A 117 2.10 -21.22 13.64
N LYS A 118 2.18 -21.90 14.78
CA LYS A 118 2.88 -23.19 14.88
C LYS A 118 2.34 -24.22 13.89
N LYS A 119 1.01 -24.23 13.64
CA LYS A 119 0.40 -25.13 12.64
C LYS A 119 0.88 -24.81 11.22
N TRP A 120 1.24 -23.56 10.96
CA TRP A 120 1.69 -23.05 9.65
C TRP A 120 3.22 -23.03 9.57
N GLY A 121 3.90 -23.65 10.54
CA GLY A 121 5.35 -23.82 10.56
C GLY A 121 6.13 -22.55 10.92
N LEU A 122 5.47 -21.50 11.41
CA LEU A 122 6.10 -20.25 11.84
C LEU A 122 6.21 -20.19 13.36
N HIS A 123 7.22 -19.50 13.86
CA HIS A 123 7.38 -19.25 15.29
C HIS A 123 6.28 -18.28 15.75
N GLY A 124 5.63 -18.49 16.91
CA GLY A 124 4.58 -17.56 17.35
C GLY A 124 5.00 -16.12 17.62
N LYS A 125 6.30 -15.86 17.80
CA LYS A 125 6.81 -14.48 17.84
C LYS A 125 6.71 -13.78 16.48
N ALA A 126 6.59 -14.52 15.37
CA ALA A 126 6.41 -13.98 14.02
C ALA A 126 5.01 -13.42 13.76
N VAL A 127 4.01 -13.83 14.56
CA VAL A 127 2.63 -13.37 14.39
C VAL A 127 2.57 -11.87 14.50
N LEU A 128 3.14 -11.33 15.57
CA LEU A 128 3.01 -9.93 15.93
C LEU A 128 3.52 -9.04 14.78
N PRO A 129 4.76 -9.25 14.28
CA PRO A 129 5.23 -8.60 13.07
C PRO A 129 4.29 -8.78 11.87
N MET A 130 3.79 -9.98 11.59
CA MET A 130 2.95 -10.22 10.41
C MET A 130 1.58 -9.53 10.49
N LEU A 131 0.96 -9.47 11.66
CA LEU A 131 -0.27 -8.70 11.87
C LEU A 131 -0.03 -7.21 11.73
N SER A 132 1.05 -6.70 12.32
CA SER A 132 1.46 -5.31 12.11
C SER A 132 1.74 -5.02 10.62
N GLY A 133 2.11 -6.03 9.83
CA GLY A 133 2.34 -5.91 8.38
C GLY A 133 1.10 -5.52 7.58
N PHE A 134 -0.10 -5.94 8.01
CA PHE A 134 -1.37 -5.49 7.42
C PHE A 134 -1.65 -4.00 7.64
N ALA A 135 -1.07 -3.42 8.69
CA ALA A 135 -1.07 -1.98 8.88
C ALA A 135 0.04 -1.34 8.05
N CYS A 136 1.30 -1.61 8.40
CA CYS A 136 2.47 -1.09 7.70
C CYS A 136 3.68 -2.03 7.85
N ALA A 137 4.40 -2.22 6.74
CA ALA A 137 5.57 -3.09 6.70
C ALA A 137 6.74 -2.58 7.58
N ILE A 138 6.89 -1.27 7.75
CA ILE A 138 8.03 -0.69 8.49
C ILE A 138 8.03 -1.06 9.99
N PRO A 139 7.00 -0.73 10.79
CA PRO A 139 6.96 -1.10 12.21
C PRO A 139 6.90 -2.63 12.38
N ALA A 140 6.26 -3.34 11.46
CA ALA A 140 6.24 -4.80 11.44
C ALA A 140 7.64 -5.39 11.34
N ILE A 141 8.47 -4.91 10.40
CA ILE A 141 9.84 -5.37 10.23
C ILE A 141 10.68 -5.07 11.48
N MET A 142 10.50 -3.91 12.12
CA MET A 142 11.18 -3.60 13.38
C MET A 142 10.73 -4.51 14.54
N ALA A 143 9.45 -4.84 14.61
CA ALA A 143 8.90 -5.75 15.62
C ALA A 143 9.47 -7.18 15.52
N SER A 144 10.00 -7.56 14.35
CA SER A 144 10.65 -8.86 14.14
C SER A 144 11.89 -9.08 15.01
N ARG A 145 12.45 -8.03 15.63
CA ARG A 145 13.56 -8.11 16.61
C ARG A 145 13.24 -8.97 17.82
N THR A 146 11.97 -9.18 18.12
CA THR A 146 11.53 -10.06 19.21
C THR A 146 11.82 -11.54 18.92
N ILE A 147 12.03 -11.91 17.66
CA ILE A 147 12.33 -13.27 17.22
C ILE A 147 13.83 -13.53 17.36
N GLU A 148 14.19 -14.40 18.30
CA GLU A 148 15.58 -14.72 18.64
C GLU A 148 16.31 -15.47 17.53
N ASN A 149 15.62 -16.42 16.88
CA ASN A 149 16.22 -17.19 15.80
C ASN A 149 16.32 -16.33 14.53
N TRP A 150 17.56 -16.05 14.11
CA TRP A 150 17.86 -15.32 12.89
C TRP A 150 17.09 -15.83 11.66
N ARG A 151 16.96 -17.15 11.52
CA ARG A 151 16.24 -17.76 10.38
C ARG A 151 14.78 -17.35 10.36
N ASP A 152 14.09 -17.54 11.48
CA ASP A 152 12.65 -17.24 11.59
C ASP A 152 12.42 -15.74 11.50
N ARG A 153 13.32 -14.94 12.08
CA ARG A 153 13.30 -13.48 11.95
C ARG A 153 13.40 -13.05 10.49
N LEU A 154 14.37 -13.59 9.76
CA LEU A 154 14.57 -13.27 8.35
C LEU A 154 13.38 -13.70 7.49
N ILE A 155 12.85 -14.91 7.67
CA ILE A 155 11.65 -15.38 6.98
C ILE A 155 10.50 -14.40 7.24
N THR A 156 10.30 -13.99 8.49
CA THR A 156 9.27 -13.03 8.87
C THR A 156 9.47 -11.68 8.17
N ILE A 157 10.69 -11.15 8.15
CA ILE A 157 11.05 -9.90 7.46
C ILE A 157 10.71 -9.98 5.97
N LEU A 158 11.02 -11.10 5.31
CA LEU A 158 10.74 -11.29 3.88
C LEU A 158 9.24 -11.45 3.60
N LEU A 159 8.44 -12.00 4.53
CA LEU A 159 7.01 -12.24 4.32
C LEU A 159 6.12 -11.04 4.63
N ILE A 160 6.51 -10.18 5.57
CA ILE A 160 5.72 -8.99 5.96
C ILE A 160 5.23 -8.17 4.75
N PRO A 161 6.05 -7.88 3.72
CA PRO A 161 5.64 -7.07 2.58
C PRO A 161 4.62 -7.73 1.63
N LEU A 162 4.39 -9.05 1.76
CA LEU A 162 3.31 -9.75 1.05
C LEU A 162 1.94 -9.50 1.68
N MET A 163 1.91 -9.06 2.95
CA MET A 163 0.69 -8.58 3.57
C MET A 163 0.24 -7.28 2.91
N SER A 164 -1.03 -7.22 2.53
CA SER A 164 -1.62 -6.01 1.96
C SER A 164 -1.74 -4.93 3.04
N CYS A 165 -0.76 -4.02 3.07
CA CYS A 165 -0.75 -2.88 3.98
C CYS A 165 -1.80 -1.84 3.58
N SER A 166 -2.19 -0.97 4.52
CA SER A 166 -3.20 0.09 4.31
C SER A 166 -2.89 0.98 3.11
N ALA A 167 -1.61 1.25 2.82
CA ALA A 167 -1.18 2.07 1.69
C ALA A 167 -1.48 1.47 0.29
N ARG A 168 -1.91 0.20 0.19
CA ARG A 168 -2.36 -0.38 -1.08
C ARG A 168 -3.83 -0.07 -1.39
N LEU A 169 -4.60 0.32 -0.38
CA LEU A 169 -6.04 0.52 -0.52
C LEU A 169 -6.42 1.64 -1.48
N PRO A 170 -5.73 2.81 -1.53
CA PRO A 170 -6.08 3.84 -2.50
C PRO A 170 -6.00 3.32 -3.95
N VAL A 171 -4.98 2.52 -4.27
CA VAL A 171 -4.83 1.89 -5.59
C VAL A 171 -5.97 0.89 -5.85
N TYR A 172 -6.30 0.04 -4.88
CA TYR A 172 -7.41 -0.91 -5.04
C TYR A 172 -8.75 -0.20 -5.18
N ILE A 173 -9.01 0.83 -4.37
CA ILE A 173 -10.25 1.61 -4.43
C ILE A 173 -10.36 2.30 -5.78
N LEU A 174 -9.28 2.93 -6.27
CA LEU A 174 -9.25 3.54 -7.60
C LEU A 174 -9.59 2.53 -8.69
N LEU A 175 -8.91 1.38 -8.73
CA LEU A 175 -9.12 0.37 -9.77
C LEU A 175 -10.48 -0.32 -9.67
N ILE A 176 -10.95 -0.62 -8.46
CA ILE A 176 -12.25 -1.24 -8.21
C ILE A 176 -13.39 -0.28 -8.57
N SER A 177 -13.30 0.98 -8.13
CA SER A 177 -14.31 2.00 -8.45
C SER A 177 -14.33 2.32 -9.95
N ALA A 178 -13.16 2.33 -10.61
CA ALA A 178 -13.08 2.59 -12.03
C ALA A 178 -13.59 1.44 -12.90
N PHE A 179 -13.23 0.18 -12.61
CA PHE A 179 -13.45 -0.90 -13.57
C PHE A 179 -14.45 -1.97 -13.12
N ILE A 180 -14.73 -2.09 -11.84
CA ILE A 180 -15.60 -3.18 -11.33
C ILE A 180 -17.04 -2.68 -11.19
N PRO A 181 -18.01 -3.36 -11.81
CA PRO A 181 -19.39 -2.90 -11.81
C PRO A 181 -19.98 -2.94 -10.40
N GLN A 182 -20.78 -1.93 -10.07
CA GLN A 182 -21.53 -1.85 -8.81
C GLN A 182 -22.73 -2.81 -8.87
N GLN A 183 -22.48 -4.10 -8.68
CA GLN A 183 -23.52 -5.13 -8.61
C GLN A 183 -23.55 -5.74 -7.21
N THR A 184 -24.76 -6.03 -6.73
CA THR A 184 -24.98 -6.76 -5.49
C THR A 184 -25.19 -8.24 -5.81
N ILE A 185 -24.38 -9.08 -5.17
CA ILE A 185 -24.52 -10.54 -5.20
C ILE A 185 -25.38 -10.93 -4.00
N PHE A 186 -26.39 -11.78 -4.23
CA PHE A 186 -27.36 -12.23 -3.22
C PHE A 186 -28.18 -11.11 -2.52
N GLY A 187 -28.17 -9.88 -3.06
CA GLY A 187 -28.95 -8.76 -2.52
C GLY A 187 -28.32 -8.02 -1.33
N PHE A 188 -27.21 -8.51 -0.77
CA PHE A 188 -26.55 -7.88 0.38
C PHE A 188 -25.02 -7.73 0.26
N ILE A 189 -24.34 -8.47 -0.63
CA ILE A 189 -22.88 -8.39 -0.78
C ILE A 189 -22.53 -7.58 -2.03
N GLN A 190 -21.82 -6.47 -1.89
CA GLN A 190 -21.31 -5.72 -3.03
C GLN A 190 -20.12 -6.43 -3.67
N LEU A 191 -20.13 -6.59 -5.01
CA LEU A 191 -19.04 -7.25 -5.75
C LEU A 191 -17.68 -6.56 -5.49
N GLN A 192 -17.66 -5.23 -5.39
CA GLN A 192 -16.47 -4.44 -5.11
C GLN A 192 -15.81 -4.82 -3.77
N ALA A 193 -16.63 -5.03 -2.73
CA ALA A 193 -16.14 -5.48 -1.42
C ALA A 193 -15.58 -6.91 -1.49
N LEU A 194 -16.21 -7.79 -2.28
CA LEU A 194 -15.76 -9.17 -2.46
C LEU A 194 -14.41 -9.24 -3.20
N VAL A 195 -14.21 -8.39 -4.21
CA VAL A 195 -12.92 -8.29 -4.91
C VAL A 195 -11.82 -7.78 -3.99
N LEU A 196 -12.10 -6.72 -3.22
CA LEU A 196 -11.16 -6.20 -2.24
C LEU A 196 -10.78 -7.28 -1.21
N MET A 197 -11.77 -7.98 -0.66
CA MET A 197 -11.56 -9.10 0.26
C MET A 197 -10.72 -10.22 -0.39
N GLY A 198 -10.98 -10.54 -1.66
CA GLY A 198 -10.18 -11.48 -2.44
C GLY A 198 -8.71 -11.10 -2.52
N MET A 199 -8.39 -9.82 -2.76
CA MET A 199 -7.02 -9.32 -2.81
C MET A 199 -6.30 -9.42 -1.46
N TYR A 200 -7.01 -9.22 -0.35
CA TYR A 200 -6.46 -9.40 1.00
C TYR A 200 -6.16 -10.87 1.30
N PHE A 201 -7.09 -11.77 0.97
CA PHE A 201 -6.86 -13.21 1.12
C PHE A 201 -5.73 -13.71 0.25
N LEU A 202 -5.60 -13.21 -0.99
CA LEU A 202 -4.52 -13.55 -1.90
C LEU A 202 -3.14 -13.24 -1.28
N GLY A 203 -2.99 -12.05 -0.68
CA GLY A 203 -1.76 -11.68 0.05
C GLY A 203 -1.48 -12.56 1.27
N PHE A 204 -2.51 -12.86 2.07
CA PHE A 204 -2.37 -13.71 3.25
C PHE A 204 -1.96 -15.15 2.89
N PHE A 205 -2.70 -15.81 1.98
CA PHE A 205 -2.45 -17.20 1.61
C PHE A 205 -1.13 -17.36 0.84
N SER A 206 -0.75 -16.38 0.03
CA SER A 206 0.55 -16.40 -0.64
C SER A 206 1.72 -16.24 0.33
N ALA A 207 1.61 -15.37 1.34
CA ALA A 207 2.62 -15.25 2.39
C ALA A 207 2.84 -16.58 3.12
N VAL A 208 1.75 -17.31 3.39
CA VAL A 208 1.83 -18.66 3.94
C VAL A 208 2.53 -19.63 2.99
N ALA A 209 2.10 -19.67 1.72
CA ALA A 209 2.66 -20.60 0.74
C ALA A 209 4.17 -20.38 0.59
N ILE A 210 4.59 -19.11 0.53
CA ILE A 210 5.98 -18.70 0.44
C ILE A 210 6.73 -19.02 1.74
N ALA A 211 6.10 -18.86 2.91
CA ALA A 211 6.70 -19.28 4.18
C ALA A 211 7.08 -20.76 4.16
N PHE A 212 6.17 -21.61 3.68
CA PHE A 212 6.40 -23.04 3.56
C PHE A 212 7.52 -23.36 2.58
N LEU A 213 7.55 -22.68 1.42
CA LEU A 213 8.61 -22.83 0.41
C LEU A 213 9.98 -22.40 0.95
N ILE A 214 10.11 -21.20 1.51
CA ILE A 214 11.39 -20.72 2.08
C ILE A 214 11.85 -21.65 3.21
N LYS A 215 10.91 -22.20 3.98
CA LYS A 215 11.25 -23.15 5.05
C LYS A 215 11.88 -24.44 4.52
N ARG A 216 11.59 -24.85 3.29
CA ARG A 216 12.20 -26.01 2.64
C ARG A 216 13.67 -25.75 2.24
N PHE A 217 13.98 -24.54 1.80
CA PHE A 217 15.31 -24.19 1.27
C PHE A 217 16.33 -23.75 2.34
N VAL A 218 15.90 -23.25 3.49
CA VAL A 218 16.81 -22.68 4.51
C VAL A 218 16.82 -23.53 5.78
N PRO A 219 17.38 -24.74 5.90
CA PRO A 219 17.18 -25.63 7.07
C PRO A 219 17.53 -25.01 8.44
N ALA A 220 16.81 -25.41 9.51
CA ALA A 220 16.97 -24.86 10.88
C ALA A 220 18.09 -25.59 11.61
N ARG A 221 18.89 -24.84 12.38
CA ARG A 221 19.89 -25.42 13.29
C ARG A 221 19.38 -25.66 14.72
N THR A 222 18.31 -25.00 15.16
CA THR A 222 17.79 -25.12 16.53
C THR A 222 16.26 -24.99 16.59
N VAL A 223 15.62 -25.75 17.49
CA VAL A 223 14.21 -25.60 17.85
C VAL A 223 14.12 -24.56 18.97
N SER A 224 13.41 -23.47 18.74
CA SER A 224 13.20 -22.43 19.75
C SER A 224 12.08 -22.84 20.72
N HIS A 225 12.37 -22.86 22.02
CA HIS A 225 11.35 -23.00 23.07
C HIS A 225 10.78 -21.62 23.39
N PHE A 226 9.52 -21.39 23.04
CA PHE A 226 8.83 -20.14 23.35
C PHE A 226 8.39 -20.12 24.81
N VAL A 227 9.14 -19.40 25.64
CA VAL A 227 8.73 -19.00 26.99
C VAL A 227 8.56 -17.48 26.98
N MET A 228 7.36 -17.00 27.27
CA MET A 228 7.05 -15.56 27.34
C MET A 228 6.40 -15.27 28.69
N GLU A 229 7.05 -14.46 29.51
CA GLU A 229 6.43 -13.87 30.69
C GLU A 229 5.44 -12.79 30.23
N LEU A 230 4.18 -12.91 30.65
CA LEU A 230 3.11 -11.98 30.27
C LEU A 230 3.24 -10.69 31.11
N PRO A 231 3.47 -9.51 30.49
CA PRO A 231 3.54 -8.26 31.25
C PRO A 231 2.15 -7.84 31.78
N PRO A 232 2.08 -7.13 32.93
CA PRO A 232 0.81 -6.64 33.47
C PRO A 232 0.17 -5.59 32.54
N TYR A 233 -1.17 -5.50 32.54
CA TYR A 233 -1.87 -4.41 31.85
C TYR A 233 -1.42 -3.07 32.40
N ARG A 234 -1.19 -2.12 31.49
CA ARG A 234 -0.87 -0.74 31.82
C ARG A 234 -1.92 0.17 31.19
N MET A 235 -2.29 1.23 31.91
CA MET A 235 -3.12 2.27 31.31
C MET A 235 -2.26 3.06 30.32
N PRO A 236 -2.71 3.23 29.06
CA PRO A 236 -1.92 3.92 28.06
C PRO A 236 -1.78 5.39 28.41
N MET A 237 -0.55 5.91 28.37
CA MET A 237 -0.29 7.31 28.70
C MET A 237 -0.59 8.18 27.48
N LEU A 238 -1.74 8.87 27.47
CA LEU A 238 -2.15 9.76 26.38
C LEU A 238 -1.04 10.73 25.93
N ARG A 239 -0.25 11.26 26.88
CA ARG A 239 0.88 12.15 26.58
C ARG A 239 1.95 11.46 25.74
N SER A 240 2.30 10.21 26.03
CA SER A 240 3.26 9.41 25.26
C SER A 240 2.75 9.19 23.84
N ILE A 241 1.48 8.80 23.71
CA ILE A 241 0.81 8.56 22.44
C ILE A 241 0.82 9.83 21.57
N TRP A 242 0.47 10.99 22.14
CA TRP A 242 0.46 12.26 21.41
C TRP A 242 1.82 12.64 20.83
N TRP A 243 2.90 12.53 21.61
CA TRP A 243 4.24 12.80 21.11
C TRP A 243 4.64 11.81 20.01
N LYS A 244 4.33 10.53 20.17
CA LYS A 244 4.62 9.49 19.16
C LYS A 244 3.90 9.77 17.84
N VAL A 245 2.64 10.20 17.92
CA VAL A 245 1.83 10.59 16.76
C VAL A 245 2.39 11.85 16.09
N TYR A 246 2.73 12.87 16.88
CA TYR A 246 3.29 14.13 16.37
C TYR A 246 4.65 13.94 15.69
N ASP A 247 5.57 13.24 16.35
CA ASP A 247 6.92 12.99 15.83
C ASP A 247 6.86 12.17 14.54
N SER A 248 5.98 11.15 14.51
CA SER A 248 5.82 10.32 13.32
C SER A 248 5.18 11.07 12.16
N GLY A 249 4.16 11.90 12.41
CA GLY A 249 3.54 12.76 11.39
C GLY A 249 4.53 13.78 10.82
N LYS A 250 5.33 14.41 11.69
CA LYS A 250 6.40 15.33 11.27
C LYS A 250 7.48 14.62 10.43
N LEU A 251 7.94 13.44 10.88
CA LEU A 251 8.92 12.64 10.14
C LEU A 251 8.39 12.20 8.78
N PHE A 252 7.10 11.89 8.67
CA PHE A 252 6.46 11.57 7.39
C PHE A 252 6.50 12.77 6.44
N LEU A 253 6.07 13.96 6.89
CA LEU A 253 6.08 15.17 6.07
C LEU A 253 7.49 15.55 5.59
N ILE A 254 8.49 15.50 6.48
CA ILE A 254 9.86 15.91 6.14
C ILE A 254 10.54 14.88 5.25
N ASN A 255 10.49 13.59 5.60
CA ASN A 255 11.26 12.57 4.89
C ASN A 255 10.54 12.03 3.67
N ALA A 256 9.26 11.65 3.80
CA ALA A 256 8.51 11.11 2.68
C ALA A 256 8.02 12.23 1.75
N GLY A 257 7.54 13.34 2.32
CA GLY A 257 7.05 14.48 1.53
C GLY A 257 8.12 15.12 0.65
N SER A 258 9.35 15.28 1.13
CA SER A 258 10.45 15.82 0.31
C SER A 258 10.82 14.91 -0.87
N ILE A 259 10.84 13.59 -0.66
CA ILE A 259 11.10 12.59 -1.71
C ILE A 259 9.98 12.61 -2.74
N ILE A 260 8.72 12.63 -2.30
CA ILE A 260 7.56 12.63 -3.19
C ILE A 260 7.50 13.92 -4.02
N LEU A 261 7.74 15.08 -3.40
CA LEU A 261 7.85 16.36 -4.12
C LEU A 261 8.96 16.33 -5.18
N ALA A 262 10.14 15.80 -4.84
CA ALA A 262 11.22 15.70 -5.81
C ALA A 262 10.83 14.82 -7.01
N ILE A 263 10.18 13.68 -6.75
CA ILE A 263 9.70 12.78 -7.81
C ILE A 263 8.59 13.42 -8.62
N SER A 264 7.64 14.14 -8.02
CA SER A 264 6.55 14.78 -8.75
C SER A 264 7.06 15.87 -9.69
N VAL A 265 8.04 16.67 -9.26
CA VAL A 265 8.69 17.68 -10.11
C VAL A 265 9.48 17.02 -11.25
N ILE A 266 10.24 15.96 -10.97
CA ILE A 266 10.97 15.21 -12.00
C ILE A 266 10.00 14.59 -13.00
N LEU A 267 8.92 13.95 -12.52
CA LEU A 267 7.94 13.29 -13.36
C LEU A 267 7.16 14.29 -14.20
N TRP A 268 6.77 15.43 -13.64
CA TRP A 268 6.19 16.55 -14.38
C TRP A 268 7.13 17.01 -15.51
N PHE A 269 8.42 17.18 -15.22
CA PHE A 269 9.39 17.59 -16.24
C PHE A 269 9.52 16.53 -17.34
N LEU A 270 9.64 15.25 -16.96
CA LEU A 270 9.74 14.15 -17.92
C LEU A 270 8.46 13.99 -18.75
N ALA A 271 7.29 14.25 -18.19
CA ALA A 271 6.00 14.16 -18.88
C ALA A 271 5.71 15.38 -19.76
N SER A 272 6.26 16.54 -19.42
CA SER A 272 6.01 17.81 -20.13
C SER A 272 7.00 18.08 -21.26
N TYR A 273 8.17 17.41 -21.27
CA TYR A 273 9.24 17.65 -22.24
C TYR A 273 9.72 16.37 -22.92
N PRO A 274 10.19 16.44 -24.18
CA PRO A 274 10.17 17.62 -25.06
C PRO A 274 8.75 17.97 -25.55
N LYS A 275 8.44 19.27 -25.67
CA LYS A 275 7.24 19.72 -26.39
C LYS A 275 7.55 19.65 -27.89
N PRO A 276 6.87 18.82 -28.69
CA PRO A 276 7.13 18.73 -30.12
C PRO A 276 6.92 20.11 -30.78
N ALA A 277 7.81 20.48 -31.71
CA ALA A 277 7.85 21.80 -32.33
C ALA A 277 6.62 22.13 -33.19
N GLU A 278 5.86 21.11 -33.61
CA GLU A 278 4.61 21.22 -34.36
C GLU A 278 3.39 21.05 -33.43
N THR A 279 3.29 21.87 -32.39
CA THR A 279 2.16 21.86 -31.44
C THR A 279 0.82 22.31 -32.04
N GLU A 280 0.78 22.81 -33.27
CA GLU A 280 -0.46 23.33 -33.88
C GLU A 280 -1.45 22.24 -34.35
N ASN A 281 -1.03 20.97 -34.50
CA ASN A 281 -1.91 19.89 -34.97
C ASN A 281 -1.78 18.53 -34.23
N LEU A 282 -0.93 18.43 -33.20
CA LEU A 282 -0.78 17.20 -32.41
C LEU A 282 -1.79 17.21 -31.25
N ASN A 283 -2.54 16.12 -31.09
CA ASN A 283 -3.41 15.95 -29.92
C ASN A 283 -2.55 15.91 -28.64
N ALA A 284 -3.03 16.47 -27.53
CA ALA A 284 -2.31 16.46 -26.24
C ALA A 284 -1.87 15.05 -25.81
N LYS A 285 -2.63 14.02 -26.19
CA LYS A 285 -2.29 12.59 -26.03
C LYS A 285 -0.98 12.19 -26.71
N GLU A 286 -0.76 12.63 -27.94
CA GLU A 286 0.41 12.29 -28.75
C GLU A 286 1.65 13.07 -28.26
N ALA A 287 1.45 14.28 -27.75
CA ALA A 287 2.53 15.08 -27.16
C ALA A 287 3.13 14.40 -25.92
N ILE A 288 2.30 13.83 -25.03
CA ILE A 288 2.80 13.13 -23.82
C ILE A 288 3.45 11.80 -24.19
N ALA A 289 2.94 11.07 -25.19
CA ALA A 289 3.58 9.83 -25.65
C ALA A 289 5.01 10.07 -26.18
N GLN A 290 5.28 11.24 -26.76
CA GLN A 290 6.61 11.65 -27.24
C GLN A 290 7.51 12.27 -26.17
N SER A 291 6.96 12.58 -24.98
CA SER A 291 7.73 13.10 -23.83
C SER A 291 8.79 12.10 -23.35
N TYR A 292 9.76 12.54 -22.56
CA TYR A 292 10.75 11.64 -21.97
C TYR A 292 10.09 10.55 -21.12
N ALA A 293 9.01 10.88 -20.39
CA ALA A 293 8.23 9.90 -19.64
C ALA A 293 7.60 8.89 -20.60
N GLY A 294 6.98 9.36 -21.70
CA GLY A 294 6.41 8.51 -22.74
C GLY A 294 7.44 7.58 -23.39
N GLN A 295 8.62 8.09 -23.74
CA GLN A 295 9.73 7.31 -24.29
C GLN A 295 10.22 6.22 -23.34
N ILE A 296 10.38 6.54 -22.04
CA ILE A 296 10.74 5.56 -21.01
C ILE A 296 9.62 4.53 -20.83
N GLY A 297 8.36 4.97 -20.84
CA GLY A 297 7.20 4.10 -20.75
C GLY A 297 7.13 3.11 -21.92
N HIS A 298 7.33 3.58 -23.15
CA HIS A 298 7.37 2.76 -24.36
C HIS A 298 8.58 1.82 -24.41
N LEU A 299 9.71 2.19 -23.80
CA LEU A 299 10.85 1.28 -23.63
C LEU A 299 10.48 0.09 -22.71
N MET A 300 9.68 0.35 -21.68
CA MET A 300 9.22 -0.68 -20.74
C MET A 300 8.01 -1.47 -21.26
N GLU A 301 7.22 -0.88 -22.17
CA GLU A 301 5.97 -1.44 -22.69
C GLU A 301 6.11 -2.89 -23.18
N PRO A 302 7.14 -3.32 -23.93
CA PRO A 302 7.26 -4.71 -24.40
C PRO A 302 7.29 -5.73 -23.27
N VAL A 303 7.85 -5.36 -22.11
CA VAL A 303 7.95 -6.25 -20.94
C VAL A 303 6.61 -6.33 -20.21
N ILE A 304 5.85 -5.24 -20.19
CA ILE A 304 4.59 -5.12 -19.43
C ILE A 304 3.33 -5.35 -20.25
N ALA A 305 3.38 -5.23 -21.58
CA ALA A 305 2.27 -5.49 -22.48
C ALA A 305 1.68 -6.90 -22.33
N PRO A 306 2.46 -7.98 -22.10
CA PRO A 306 1.91 -9.31 -21.83
C PRO A 306 1.05 -9.40 -20.57
N LEU A 307 1.14 -8.42 -19.66
CA LEU A 307 0.34 -8.33 -18.43
C LEU A 307 -0.98 -7.57 -18.64
N GLY A 308 -1.19 -7.02 -19.84
CA GLY A 308 -2.32 -6.15 -20.17
C GLY A 308 -2.10 -4.67 -19.84
N PHE A 309 -0.85 -4.27 -19.58
CA PHE A 309 -0.50 -2.91 -19.19
C PHE A 309 -0.07 -2.08 -20.41
N ASP A 310 -0.15 -0.77 -20.28
CA ASP A 310 0.34 0.19 -21.27
C ASP A 310 1.55 0.97 -20.72
N TRP A 311 2.11 1.86 -21.54
CA TRP A 311 3.23 2.70 -21.14
C TRP A 311 2.91 3.63 -19.95
N LYS A 312 1.66 4.11 -19.80
CA LYS A 312 1.22 4.93 -18.66
C LYS A 312 1.30 4.15 -17.35
N VAL A 313 0.79 2.91 -17.34
CA VAL A 313 0.97 1.98 -16.22
C VAL A 313 2.45 1.72 -15.97
N GLY A 314 3.26 1.54 -17.02
CA GLY A 314 4.71 1.39 -16.89
C GLY A 314 5.38 2.51 -16.09
N ILE A 315 5.09 3.77 -16.44
CA ILE A 315 5.60 4.94 -15.70
C ILE A 315 5.08 4.92 -14.26
N GLY A 316 3.78 4.64 -14.05
CA GLY A 316 3.19 4.52 -12.72
C GLY A 316 3.84 3.43 -11.87
N LEU A 317 4.23 2.30 -12.47
CA LEU A 317 4.92 1.21 -11.78
C LEU A 317 6.34 1.61 -11.34
N VAL A 318 7.05 2.41 -12.15
CA VAL A 318 8.37 2.94 -11.78
C VAL A 318 8.23 3.98 -10.68
N ALA A 319 7.32 4.94 -10.85
CA ALA A 319 7.10 6.00 -9.87
C ALA A 319 6.63 5.44 -8.51
N SER A 320 5.77 4.41 -8.54
CA SER A 320 5.30 3.74 -7.34
C SER A 320 6.39 2.96 -6.60
N PHE A 321 7.55 2.68 -7.20
CA PHE A 321 8.67 2.04 -6.49
C PHE A 321 9.18 2.88 -5.31
N ALA A 322 9.12 4.21 -5.44
CA ALA A 322 9.48 5.11 -4.35
C ALA A 322 8.47 5.03 -3.20
N ALA A 323 7.19 5.19 -3.52
CA ALA A 323 6.06 5.04 -2.60
C ALA A 323 4.80 4.59 -3.36
N ARG A 324 4.02 3.68 -2.79
CA ARG A 324 2.93 2.96 -3.49
C ARG A 324 1.82 3.88 -3.96
N GLU A 325 1.49 4.85 -3.12
CA GLU A 325 0.52 5.92 -3.32
C GLU A 325 0.87 6.86 -4.49
N VAL A 326 2.15 6.90 -4.90
CA VAL A 326 2.61 7.71 -6.03
C VAL A 326 2.04 7.21 -7.36
N LEU A 327 1.52 5.97 -7.44
CA LEU A 327 0.81 5.52 -8.63
C LEU A 327 -0.39 6.43 -8.94
N VAL A 328 -1.22 6.71 -7.93
CA VAL A 328 -2.45 7.50 -8.12
C VAL A 328 -2.09 8.92 -8.53
N SER A 329 -1.09 9.52 -7.89
CA SER A 329 -0.61 10.86 -8.26
C SER A 329 0.00 10.88 -9.66
N THR A 330 0.74 9.84 -10.04
CA THR A 330 1.34 9.73 -11.39
C THR A 330 0.27 9.65 -12.45
N PHE A 331 -0.77 8.83 -12.23
CA PHE A 331 -1.91 8.78 -13.15
C PHE A 331 -2.62 10.13 -13.20
N ALA A 332 -2.91 10.76 -12.05
CA ALA A 332 -3.52 12.09 -12.03
C ALA A 332 -2.70 13.11 -12.83
N THR A 333 -1.37 13.18 -12.65
CA THR A 333 -0.50 14.08 -13.42
C THR A 333 -0.52 13.75 -14.90
N ILE A 334 -0.39 12.49 -15.31
CA ILE A 334 -0.39 12.10 -16.73
C ILE A 334 -1.73 12.45 -17.39
N TYR A 335 -2.86 12.08 -16.76
CA TYR A 335 -4.19 12.34 -17.33
C TYR A 335 -4.58 13.81 -17.30
N ASN A 336 -4.12 14.59 -16.31
CA ASN A 336 -4.35 16.04 -16.30
C ASN A 336 -3.58 16.75 -17.42
N ILE A 337 -2.32 16.39 -17.64
CA ILE A 337 -1.54 16.94 -18.76
C ILE A 337 -2.19 16.53 -20.10
N GLU A 338 -2.79 15.32 -20.16
CA GLU A 338 -3.45 14.79 -21.37
C GLU A 338 -4.77 15.51 -21.70
N ALA A 339 -5.47 16.00 -20.68
CA ALA A 339 -6.71 16.76 -20.84
C ALA A 339 -6.47 18.17 -21.41
N GLY A 340 -5.27 18.72 -21.25
CA GLY A 340 -4.89 20.07 -21.70
C GLY A 340 -5.39 21.20 -20.78
N ASP A 341 -4.79 22.39 -20.92
CA ASP A 341 -5.01 23.53 -20.03
C ASP A 341 -6.44 24.13 -20.08
N ASP A 342 -7.24 23.82 -21.11
CA ASP A 342 -8.59 24.36 -21.34
C ASP A 342 -9.74 23.43 -20.88
N ALA A 343 -9.44 22.22 -20.39
CA ALA A 343 -10.44 21.26 -19.93
C ALA A 343 -10.72 21.41 -18.42
N GLU A 344 -11.99 21.29 -18.01
CA GLU A 344 -12.33 21.09 -16.60
C GLU A 344 -11.56 19.89 -16.05
N VAL A 345 -11.07 19.98 -14.80
CA VAL A 345 -10.36 18.90 -14.11
C VAL A 345 -11.24 17.64 -14.11
N VAL A 346 -10.97 16.72 -15.05
CA VAL A 346 -11.75 15.49 -15.19
C VAL A 346 -11.42 14.58 -14.00
N PRO A 347 -12.42 14.02 -13.29
CA PRO A 347 -12.17 13.02 -12.27
C PRO A 347 -11.35 11.86 -12.85
N LEU A 348 -10.23 11.51 -12.22
CA LEU A 348 -9.28 10.50 -12.71
C LEU A 348 -9.94 9.18 -13.15
N ILE A 349 -10.97 8.76 -12.42
CA ILE A 349 -11.76 7.55 -12.72
C ILE A 349 -12.40 7.61 -14.11
N GLU A 350 -12.94 8.76 -14.48
CA GLU A 350 -13.61 8.97 -15.76
C GLU A 350 -12.59 9.06 -16.91
N ALA A 351 -11.47 9.76 -16.69
CA ALA A 351 -10.36 9.80 -17.64
C ALA A 351 -9.85 8.38 -17.97
N MET A 352 -9.65 7.53 -16.95
CA MET A 352 -9.21 6.15 -17.12
C MET A 352 -10.24 5.27 -17.83
N ARG A 353 -11.55 5.45 -17.57
CA ARG A 353 -12.62 4.69 -18.26
C ARG A 353 -12.74 5.04 -19.73
N ASN A 354 -12.51 6.31 -20.07
CA ASN A 354 -12.64 6.83 -21.42
C ASN A 354 -11.36 6.63 -22.25
N ASP A 355 -10.27 6.17 -21.64
CA ASP A 355 -9.02 5.95 -22.36
C ASP A 355 -9.10 4.76 -23.33
N ARG A 356 -8.61 4.99 -24.55
CA ARG A 356 -8.70 4.06 -25.68
C ARG A 356 -7.33 3.92 -26.33
N ARG A 357 -6.95 2.66 -26.63
CA ARG A 357 -5.75 2.35 -27.42
C ARG A 357 -5.94 2.85 -28.86
N PRO A 358 -4.85 2.99 -29.65
CA PRO A 358 -4.94 3.31 -31.07
C PRO A 358 -5.88 2.39 -31.86
N ASP A 359 -6.01 1.13 -31.42
CA ASP A 359 -6.88 0.11 -32.01
C ASP A 359 -8.38 0.25 -31.63
N GLY A 360 -8.74 1.29 -30.86
CA GLY A 360 -10.12 1.54 -30.41
C GLY A 360 -10.58 0.71 -29.21
N THR A 361 -9.80 -0.26 -28.75
CA THR A 361 -10.08 -1.03 -27.53
C THR A 361 -9.81 -0.21 -26.27
N PRO A 362 -10.57 -0.41 -25.17
CA PRO A 362 -10.26 0.24 -23.90
C PRO A 362 -8.86 -0.11 -23.41
N VAL A 363 -8.09 0.89 -22.96
CA VAL A 363 -6.75 0.66 -22.37
C VAL A 363 -6.87 -0.24 -21.15
N TYR A 364 -7.91 -0.01 -20.35
CA TYR A 364 -8.22 -0.79 -19.16
C TYR A 364 -9.52 -1.57 -19.33
N ASN A 365 -9.44 -2.88 -19.24
CA ASN A 365 -10.58 -3.76 -19.07
C ASN A 365 -10.60 -4.33 -17.64
N ILE A 366 -11.67 -5.02 -17.25
CA ILE A 366 -11.76 -5.64 -15.91
C ILE A 366 -10.56 -6.57 -15.66
N LEU A 367 -10.11 -7.27 -16.70
CA LEU A 367 -8.99 -8.19 -16.62
C LEU A 367 -7.65 -7.50 -16.36
N SER A 368 -7.36 -6.38 -17.03
CA SER A 368 -6.15 -5.60 -16.80
C SER A 368 -6.18 -4.89 -15.45
N ALA A 369 -7.36 -4.46 -15.00
CA ALA A 369 -7.54 -3.93 -13.64
C ALA A 369 -7.24 -5.01 -12.57
N ILE A 370 -7.76 -6.22 -12.72
CA ILE A 370 -7.46 -7.34 -11.80
C ILE A 370 -5.98 -7.74 -11.88
N SER A 371 -5.43 -7.83 -13.09
CA SER A 371 -4.00 -8.09 -13.31
C SER A 371 -3.12 -7.06 -12.58
N LEU A 372 -3.46 -5.77 -12.69
CA LEU A 372 -2.75 -4.68 -12.02
C LEU A 372 -2.90 -4.78 -10.50
N MET A 373 -4.10 -5.05 -9.98
CA MET A 373 -4.30 -5.26 -8.54
C MET A 373 -3.44 -6.42 -8.02
N VAL A 374 -3.39 -7.55 -8.73
CA VAL A 374 -2.57 -8.71 -8.37
C VAL A 374 -1.08 -8.36 -8.41
N PHE A 375 -0.63 -7.60 -9.41
CA PHE A 375 0.74 -7.08 -9.44
C PHE A 375 1.05 -6.27 -8.16
N PHE A 376 0.13 -5.39 -7.75
CA PHE A 376 0.27 -4.59 -6.52
C PHE A 376 0.21 -5.41 -5.22
N VAL A 377 -0.51 -6.55 -5.18
CA VAL A 377 -0.50 -7.46 -4.04
C VAL A 377 0.90 -8.02 -3.79
N PHE A 378 1.63 -8.33 -4.86
CA PHE A 378 2.93 -8.99 -4.76
C PHE A 378 4.13 -8.06 -4.84
N SER A 379 3.96 -6.84 -5.37
CA SER A 379 5.08 -5.94 -5.60
C SER A 379 5.60 -5.26 -4.32
N ALA A 380 6.93 -5.16 -4.24
CA ALA A 380 7.64 -4.46 -3.18
C ALA A 380 7.94 -3.01 -3.61
N GLN A 381 6.96 -2.12 -3.43
CA GLN A 381 6.97 -0.74 -3.92
C GLN A 381 7.10 0.31 -2.80
N CYS A 382 7.90 0.01 -1.77
CA CYS A 382 8.12 0.95 -0.68
C CYS A 382 9.61 1.04 -0.38
N MET A 383 10.26 2.11 -0.85
CA MET A 383 11.70 2.33 -0.65
C MET A 383 12.08 2.31 0.84
N ALA A 384 11.22 2.88 1.69
CA ALA A 384 11.39 2.87 3.14
C ALA A 384 11.40 1.43 3.71
N THR A 385 10.65 0.51 3.10
CA THR A 385 10.67 -0.91 3.47
C THR A 385 12.06 -1.52 3.20
N PHE A 386 12.65 -1.28 2.03
CA PHE A 386 14.01 -1.78 1.74
C PHE A 386 15.07 -1.18 2.67
N ALA A 387 14.94 0.11 3.01
CA ALA A 387 15.83 0.77 3.94
C ALA A 387 15.78 0.14 5.34
N ILE A 388 14.57 -0.19 5.85
CA ILE A 388 14.44 -0.87 7.14
C ILE A 388 14.91 -2.32 7.08
N VAL A 389 14.66 -3.05 5.99
CA VAL A 389 15.20 -4.41 5.79
C VAL A 389 16.72 -4.39 5.81
N LYS A 390 17.36 -3.43 5.11
CA LYS A 390 18.81 -3.25 5.15
C LYS A 390 19.30 -3.01 6.57
N ARG A 391 18.60 -2.13 7.33
CA ARG A 391 18.96 -1.82 8.72
C ARG A 391 18.83 -3.04 9.64
N GLU A 392 17.79 -3.85 9.48
CA GLU A 392 17.55 -5.03 10.31
C GLU A 392 18.43 -6.22 9.96
N THR A 393 18.79 -6.38 8.68
CA THR A 393 19.62 -7.50 8.18
C THR A 393 21.10 -7.14 8.01
N ASN A 394 21.46 -5.89 8.29
CA ASN A 394 22.80 -5.31 8.18
C ASN A 394 23.52 -5.58 6.84
N SER A 395 22.76 -5.80 5.75
CA SER A 395 23.32 -6.11 4.43
C SER A 395 22.33 -5.78 3.31
N TRP A 396 22.85 -5.44 2.12
CA TRP A 396 22.03 -5.21 0.92
C TRP A 396 21.57 -6.49 0.22
N ARG A 397 22.14 -7.64 0.60
CA ARG A 397 21.80 -8.94 0.02
C ARG A 397 20.31 -9.26 0.18
N TRP A 398 19.75 -9.07 1.37
CA TRP A 398 18.35 -9.40 1.65
C TRP A 398 17.34 -8.43 1.02
N PRO A 399 17.53 -7.09 1.06
CA PRO A 399 16.70 -6.16 0.28
C PRO A 399 16.68 -6.48 -1.22
N LEU A 400 17.83 -6.84 -1.81
CA LEU A 400 17.91 -7.18 -3.24
C LEU A 400 17.22 -8.51 -3.56
N VAL A 401 17.43 -9.54 -2.72
CA VAL A 401 16.69 -10.80 -2.83
C VAL A 401 15.20 -10.55 -2.72
N MET A 402 14.78 -9.71 -1.77
CA MET A 402 13.39 -9.31 -1.58
C MET A 402 12.80 -8.65 -2.82
N MET A 403 13.52 -7.67 -3.38
CA MET A 403 13.12 -6.97 -4.59
C MET A 403 12.97 -7.93 -5.77
N LEU A 404 13.98 -8.79 -5.98
CA LEU A 404 13.98 -9.74 -7.09
C LEU A 404 12.80 -10.71 -6.97
N TYR A 405 12.66 -11.41 -5.83
CA TYR A 405 11.63 -12.43 -5.70
C TYR A 405 10.22 -11.83 -5.77
N MET A 406 9.98 -10.68 -5.15
CA MET A 406 8.66 -10.04 -5.14
C MET A 406 8.28 -9.52 -6.52
N THR A 407 9.22 -8.91 -7.24
CA THR A 407 8.98 -8.45 -8.62
C THR A 407 8.75 -9.63 -9.55
N THR A 408 9.55 -10.70 -9.45
CA THR A 408 9.33 -11.92 -10.24
C THR A 408 7.98 -12.57 -9.92
N LEU A 409 7.61 -12.66 -8.63
CA LEU A 409 6.32 -13.19 -8.20
C LEU A 409 5.17 -12.34 -8.73
N ALA A 410 5.25 -11.02 -8.62
CA ALA A 410 4.25 -10.09 -9.12
C ALA A 410 4.05 -10.21 -10.63
N TYR A 411 5.15 -10.25 -11.37
CA TYR A 411 5.14 -10.42 -12.82
C TYR A 411 4.48 -11.75 -13.22
N ILE A 412 4.93 -12.87 -12.66
CA ILE A 412 4.39 -14.19 -13.00
C ILE A 412 2.92 -14.30 -12.63
N ALA A 413 2.53 -13.84 -11.43
CA ALA A 413 1.14 -13.92 -10.99
C ALA A 413 0.21 -13.06 -11.86
N SER A 414 0.61 -11.83 -12.18
CA SER A 414 -0.15 -10.94 -13.06
C SER A 414 -0.23 -11.49 -14.49
N LEU A 415 0.85 -12.12 -14.99
CA LEU A 415 0.85 -12.75 -16.32
C LEU A 415 -0.12 -13.93 -16.36
N ILE A 416 -0.10 -14.79 -15.34
CA ILE A 416 -1.04 -15.91 -15.20
C ILE A 416 -2.48 -15.41 -15.19
N VAL A 417 -2.76 -14.34 -14.44
CA VAL A 417 -4.11 -13.77 -14.36
C VAL A 417 -4.56 -13.21 -15.70
N TYR A 418 -3.74 -12.39 -16.36
CA TYR A 418 -4.12 -11.75 -17.62
C TYR A 418 -4.21 -12.75 -18.78
N GLN A 419 -3.18 -13.56 -18.98
CA GLN A 419 -3.18 -14.54 -20.08
C GLN A 419 -4.16 -15.68 -19.81
N GLY A 420 -4.27 -16.15 -18.57
CA GLY A 420 -5.26 -17.15 -18.17
C GLY A 420 -6.69 -16.64 -18.36
N GLY A 421 -6.98 -15.40 -17.96
CA GLY A 421 -8.29 -14.78 -18.19
C GLY A 421 -8.61 -14.61 -19.67
N LYS A 422 -7.62 -14.25 -20.50
CA LYS A 422 -7.78 -14.15 -21.96
C LYS A 422 -8.08 -15.51 -22.59
N LEU A 423 -7.40 -16.57 -22.16
CA LEU A 423 -7.67 -17.95 -22.59
C LEU A 423 -9.07 -18.44 -22.20
N LEU A 424 -9.60 -17.96 -21.07
CA LEU A 424 -10.97 -18.25 -20.62
C LEU A 424 -12.04 -17.39 -21.32
N GLY A 425 -11.65 -16.46 -22.21
CA GLY A 425 -12.55 -15.59 -22.95
C GLY A 425 -13.08 -14.40 -22.14
N TRP A 426 -12.42 -14.01 -21.05
CA TRP A 426 -12.80 -12.86 -20.21
C TRP A 426 -12.11 -11.54 -20.62
N GLY A 427 -11.51 -11.50 -21.81
CA GLY A 427 -10.60 -10.44 -22.27
C GLY A 427 -11.14 -9.65 -23.46
#